data_AF-A0A7S0WPT3-F1
#
_entry.id   AF-A0A7S0WPT3-F1
#
_cell.length_a   1.000
_cell.length_b   1.000
_cell.length_c   1.000
_cell.angle_alpha   90.00
_cell.angle_beta   90.00
_cell.angle_gamma   90.00
#
_symmetry.space_group_name_H-M   'P 1'
#
loop_
_entity.id
_entity.type
_entity.pdbx_description
1 polymer ?
#
loop_
_entity_poly.entity_id
_entity_poly.type
_entity_poly.pdbx_seq_one_letter_code
_entity_poly.pdbx_strand_id
1 'polypeptide(L)'
;MVGLPRSRCFASLVTTLALVSSASRLRVCKASFARDMSGEKVNNSRPRVEKIEVLKAGFGAVNGMYLRRPYAEVPPAFAEVCVHQLKADPDDMWTQLNGQADWYEHEAAKENRSYIYFNQGDRNWWIDGPDGMGVYKRGGSPHEPANGKWVVLNDAARGLPQPE
;
A
#
# COMPACT_ATOMS: atom_id res chain seq x y z
N MET A 1 21.14 44.39 -58.38
CA MET A 1 22.29 44.95 -57.63
C MET A 1 21.78 45.36 -56.26
N VAL A 2 22.37 45.10 -55.07
CA VAL A 2 23.32 44.08 -54.51
C VAL A 2 23.00 44.08 -52.99
N GLY A 3 23.04 43.00 -52.18
CA GLY A 3 23.31 41.57 -52.37
C GLY A 3 23.37 40.85 -51.01
N LEU A 4 23.52 39.52 -50.99
CA LEU A 4 23.75 38.72 -49.76
C LEU A 4 25.23 38.80 -49.33
N PRO A 5 25.53 38.63 -48.02
CA PRO A 5 26.16 37.34 -47.67
C PRO A 5 25.77 36.74 -46.29
N ARG A 6 26.03 35.43 -46.25
CA ARG A 6 25.97 34.44 -45.15
C ARG A 6 26.74 34.85 -43.88
N SER A 7 26.33 34.30 -42.72
CA SER A 7 27.15 33.31 -41.98
C SER A 7 26.41 32.65 -40.80
N ARG A 8 26.89 31.46 -40.40
CA ARG A 8 26.39 30.62 -39.29
C ARG A 8 27.13 30.94 -37.99
N CYS A 9 26.49 30.73 -36.84
CA CYS A 9 27.18 30.36 -35.59
C CYS A 9 26.33 29.39 -34.77
N PHE A 10 26.89 28.21 -34.45
CA PHE A 10 26.42 27.33 -33.38
C PHE A 10 26.95 27.87 -32.04
N ALA A 11 26.16 27.82 -30.98
CA ALA A 11 26.63 28.04 -29.62
C ALA A 11 26.29 26.81 -28.77
N SER A 12 27.31 25.99 -28.49
CA SER A 12 27.24 24.90 -27.53
C SER A 12 27.54 25.47 -26.14
N LEU A 13 26.65 25.30 -25.17
CA LEU A 13 26.96 25.58 -23.77
C LEU A 13 27.47 24.31 -23.09
N VAL A 14 28.77 24.30 -22.77
CA VAL A 14 29.36 23.41 -21.78
C VAL A 14 29.53 24.23 -20.50
N THR A 15 28.85 23.85 -19.42
CA THR A 15 29.02 24.48 -18.11
C THR A 15 29.64 23.49 -17.13
N THR A 16 30.74 23.91 -16.53
CA THR A 16 31.65 23.08 -15.72
C THR A 16 31.03 22.59 -14.42
N LEU A 17 31.36 21.35 -14.05
CA LEU A 17 30.97 20.71 -12.81
C LEU A 17 31.75 21.31 -11.62
N ALA A 18 31.06 21.75 -10.57
CA ALA A 18 31.65 22.11 -9.28
C ALA A 18 31.17 21.15 -8.19
N LEU A 19 32.12 20.46 -7.54
CA LEU A 19 31.81 19.62 -6.37
C LEU A 19 31.48 20.51 -5.17
N VAL A 20 30.36 20.23 -4.52
CA VAL A 20 30.16 20.56 -3.10
C VAL A 20 30.06 19.25 -2.33
N SER A 21 31.03 19.02 -1.45
CA SER A 21 30.99 17.94 -0.47
C SER A 21 30.02 18.29 0.65
N SER A 22 29.07 17.41 0.94
CA SER A 22 28.56 17.25 2.30
C SER A 22 28.05 15.83 2.50
N ALA A 23 28.31 15.28 3.68
CA ALA A 23 28.13 13.88 4.00
C ALA A 23 26.65 13.48 4.20
N SER A 24 26.43 12.18 4.40
CA SER A 24 25.18 11.58 4.86
C SER A 24 24.01 11.61 3.87
N ARG A 25 24.00 10.64 2.94
CA ARG A 25 22.75 10.12 2.36
C ARG A 25 22.66 8.63 2.55
N LEU A 26 21.97 8.23 3.61
CA LEU A 26 21.39 6.89 3.73
C LEU A 26 20.33 6.75 2.61
N ARG A 27 20.73 6.24 1.44
CA ARG A 27 19.80 6.02 0.32
C ARG A 27 18.96 4.77 0.58
N VAL A 28 17.79 4.97 1.19
CA VAL A 28 16.68 3.99 1.14
C VAL A 28 15.48 4.64 0.49
N CYS A 29 15.55 4.81 -0.83
CA CYS A 29 14.35 5.03 -1.66
C CYS A 29 13.66 3.69 -1.86
N LYS A 30 12.76 3.34 -0.92
CA LYS A 30 11.79 2.24 -1.05
C LYS A 30 10.45 2.79 -0.57
N ALA A 31 9.62 3.26 -1.49
CA ALA A 31 8.25 3.67 -1.20
C ALA A 31 7.44 2.44 -0.77
N SER A 32 7.38 2.20 0.54
CA SER A 32 6.51 1.23 1.19
C SER A 32 5.48 2.01 2.00
N PHE A 33 4.22 1.95 1.56
CA PHE A 33 3.09 2.66 2.17
C PHE A 33 2.83 2.17 3.58
N ALA A 34 3.01 0.86 3.77
CA ALA A 34 2.81 0.18 5.03
C ALA A 34 4.15 -0.01 5.77
N ARG A 35 4.14 0.20 7.09
CA ARG A 35 5.25 -0.09 8.03
C ARG A 35 4.83 -1.08 9.11
N ASP A 36 5.73 -2.02 9.42
CA ASP A 36 5.63 -2.91 10.57
C ASP A 36 6.19 -2.21 11.84
N MET A 37 5.49 -2.39 12.95
CA MET A 37 5.83 -1.85 14.28
C MET A 37 5.69 -2.97 15.33
N SER A 38 6.57 -3.97 15.24
CA SER A 38 6.59 -5.14 16.11
C SER A 38 6.89 -4.82 17.58
N GLY A 39 6.15 -5.46 18.48
CA GLY A 39 6.42 -5.50 19.91
C GLY A 39 7.51 -6.51 20.30
N GLU A 40 7.80 -6.57 21.59
CA GLU A 40 8.94 -7.24 22.24
C GLU A 40 9.24 -8.69 21.79
N LYS A 41 10.54 -9.02 21.70
CA LYS A 41 11.03 -10.31 21.17
C LYS A 41 10.75 -11.48 22.12
N VAL A 42 9.83 -12.37 21.76
CA VAL A 42 9.63 -13.66 22.43
C VAL A 42 10.01 -14.83 21.51
N ASN A 43 11.09 -15.52 21.88
CA ASN A 43 11.38 -16.94 21.61
C ASN A 43 11.17 -17.48 20.17
N ASN A 44 12.14 -17.25 19.27
CA ASN A 44 12.39 -17.97 18.00
C ASN A 44 11.21 -18.12 17.00
N SER A 45 10.06 -17.53 17.30
CA SER A 45 8.95 -17.33 16.38
C SER A 45 9.20 -16.05 15.58
N ARG A 46 8.71 -15.99 14.33
CA ARG A 46 8.75 -14.76 13.54
C ARG A 46 7.97 -13.67 14.29
N PRO A 47 8.46 -12.42 14.36
CA PRO A 47 7.76 -11.37 15.08
C PRO A 47 6.34 -11.20 14.52
N ARG A 48 5.37 -11.17 15.44
CA ARG A 48 3.97 -10.94 15.11
C ARG A 48 3.78 -9.46 14.85
N VAL A 49 3.31 -9.09 13.66
CA VAL A 49 2.95 -7.71 13.36
C VAL A 49 1.70 -7.38 14.20
N GLU A 50 1.82 -6.42 15.11
CA GLU A 50 0.71 -5.99 15.99
C GLU A 50 -0.14 -4.89 15.32
N LYS A 51 0.51 -4.03 14.54
CA LYS A 51 -0.11 -2.89 13.86
C LYS A 51 0.62 -2.53 12.58
N ILE A 52 -0.10 -1.89 11.67
CA ILE A 52 0.42 -1.42 10.38
C ILE A 52 0.07 0.05 10.23
N GLU A 53 1.07 0.89 9.93
CA GLU A 53 0.85 2.29 9.56
C GLU A 53 0.81 2.42 8.04
N VAL A 54 -0.30 2.90 7.46
CA VAL A 54 -0.41 3.23 6.02
C VAL A 54 -0.27 4.75 5.82
N LEU A 55 0.78 5.17 5.10
CA LEU A 55 1.13 6.58 4.88
C LEU A 55 1.20 6.97 3.41
N LYS A 56 0.52 8.05 3.02
CA LYS A 56 0.53 8.63 1.66
C LYS A 56 0.00 7.71 0.56
N ALA A 57 -0.90 6.79 0.89
CA ALA A 57 -1.72 6.13 -0.12
C ALA A 57 -2.54 7.18 -0.87
N GLY A 58 -2.58 7.09 -2.21
CA GLY A 58 -3.34 8.02 -3.06
C GLY A 58 -4.81 8.10 -2.65
N PHE A 59 -5.44 6.96 -2.31
CA PHE A 59 -6.79 6.95 -1.74
C PHE A 59 -6.76 7.33 -0.26
N GLY A 60 -7.20 8.56 0.04
CA GLY A 60 -7.11 9.17 1.38
C GLY A 60 -7.65 8.30 2.51
N ALA A 61 -8.79 7.63 2.30
CA ALA A 61 -9.50 6.87 3.32
C ALA A 61 -8.80 5.59 3.81
N VAL A 62 -7.72 5.12 3.16
CA VAL A 62 -6.93 3.99 3.67
C VAL A 62 -5.61 4.42 4.34
N ASN A 63 -5.41 5.72 4.56
CA ASN A 63 -4.29 6.21 5.38
C ASN A 63 -4.66 6.22 6.86
N GLY A 64 -3.77 5.72 7.71
CA GLY A 64 -3.96 5.63 9.15
C GLY A 64 -3.23 4.44 9.76
N MET A 65 -3.41 4.24 11.07
CA MET A 65 -2.97 2.99 11.72
C MET A 65 -4.04 1.91 11.58
N TYR A 66 -3.60 0.68 11.49
CA TYR A 66 -4.42 -0.52 11.50
C TYR A 66 -3.97 -1.44 12.63
N LEU A 67 -4.91 -1.99 13.39
CA LEU A 67 -4.70 -2.86 14.55
C LEU A 67 -5.02 -4.30 14.18
N ARG A 68 -4.18 -5.26 14.58
CA ARG A 68 -4.42 -6.67 14.25
C ARG A 68 -5.70 -7.19 14.89
N ARG A 69 -6.49 -7.93 14.10
CA ARG A 69 -7.65 -8.73 14.50
C ARG A 69 -7.38 -10.23 14.22
N PRO A 70 -7.93 -11.15 15.03
CA PRO A 70 -7.79 -12.58 14.78
C PRO A 70 -8.52 -12.99 13.49
N TYR A 71 -7.99 -13.98 12.77
CA TYR A 71 -8.62 -14.53 11.56
C TYR A 71 -10.08 -15.01 11.75
N ALA A 72 -10.47 -15.33 12.99
CA ALA A 72 -11.81 -15.81 13.34
C ALA A 72 -12.88 -14.71 13.40
N GLU A 73 -12.49 -13.44 13.30
CA GLU A 73 -13.40 -12.30 13.14
C GLU A 73 -13.47 -11.91 11.66
N VAL A 74 -14.67 -11.69 11.14
CA VAL A 74 -14.88 -11.21 9.76
C VAL A 74 -14.91 -9.67 9.75
N PRO A 75 -14.21 -8.98 8.82
CA PRO A 75 -14.30 -7.53 8.70
C PRO A 75 -15.74 -7.07 8.40
N PRO A 76 -16.30 -6.07 9.11
CA PRO A 76 -17.69 -5.65 8.91
C PRO A 76 -18.01 -5.23 7.46
N ALA A 77 -17.11 -4.51 6.81
CA ALA A 77 -17.29 -4.09 5.42
C ALA A 77 -17.17 -5.26 4.42
N PHE A 78 -16.35 -6.30 4.71
CA PHE A 78 -16.31 -7.53 3.91
C PHE A 78 -17.65 -8.29 3.99
N ALA A 79 -18.22 -8.40 5.20
CA ALA A 79 -19.51 -9.05 5.41
C ALA A 79 -20.65 -8.34 4.66
N GLU A 80 -20.65 -7.00 4.61
CA GLU A 80 -21.61 -6.23 3.81
C GLU A 80 -21.47 -6.52 2.30
N VAL A 81 -20.26 -6.60 1.75
CA VAL A 81 -20.05 -6.97 0.34
C VAL A 81 -20.59 -8.38 0.06
N CYS A 82 -20.34 -9.34 0.95
CA CYS A 82 -20.83 -10.71 0.81
C CYS A 82 -22.37 -10.77 0.80
N VAL A 83 -23.04 -10.15 1.76
CA VAL A 83 -24.51 -10.15 1.89
C VAL A 83 -25.19 -9.33 0.79
N HIS A 84 -24.68 -8.13 0.49
CA HIS A 84 -25.36 -7.19 -0.40
C HIS A 84 -24.98 -7.37 -1.87
N GLN A 85 -23.74 -7.70 -2.20
CA GLN A 85 -23.28 -7.83 -3.59
C GLN A 85 -23.19 -9.29 -4.05
N LEU A 86 -22.52 -10.16 -3.28
CA LEU A 86 -22.25 -11.54 -3.70
C LEU A 86 -23.39 -12.53 -3.42
N LYS A 87 -24.31 -12.18 -2.51
CA LYS A 87 -25.37 -13.06 -1.98
C LYS A 87 -24.81 -14.36 -1.38
N ALA A 88 -23.67 -14.24 -0.70
CA ALA A 88 -22.94 -15.33 -0.08
C ALA A 88 -22.84 -15.13 1.44
N ASP A 89 -22.62 -16.22 2.16
CA ASP A 89 -22.38 -16.18 3.60
C ASP A 89 -20.98 -15.58 3.90
N PRO A 90 -20.86 -14.59 4.81
CA PRO A 90 -19.59 -13.97 5.14
C PRO A 90 -18.55 -14.92 5.74
N ASP A 91 -18.95 -15.85 6.61
CA ASP A 91 -18.02 -16.73 7.34
C ASP A 91 -17.44 -17.80 6.40
N ASP A 92 -18.26 -18.37 5.52
CA ASP A 92 -17.82 -19.30 4.46
C ASP A 92 -16.84 -18.60 3.50
N MET A 93 -17.20 -17.42 3.00
CA MET A 93 -16.38 -16.64 2.07
C MET A 93 -15.07 -16.18 2.71
N TRP A 94 -15.09 -15.76 3.98
CA TRP A 94 -13.90 -15.35 4.71
C TRP A 94 -12.97 -16.53 4.97
N THR A 95 -13.51 -17.68 5.37
CA THR A 95 -12.76 -18.92 5.57
C THR A 95 -12.05 -19.36 4.28
N GLN A 96 -12.74 -19.26 3.14
CA GLN A 96 -12.17 -19.59 1.83
C GLN A 96 -11.08 -18.61 1.37
N LEU A 97 -11.25 -17.29 1.62
CA LEU A 97 -10.36 -16.27 1.07
C LEU A 97 -9.19 -15.91 1.98
N ASN A 98 -9.39 -15.77 3.29
CA ASN A 98 -8.38 -15.24 4.20
C ASN A 98 -7.41 -16.32 4.73
N GLY A 99 -7.73 -17.60 4.57
CA GLY A 99 -6.79 -18.71 4.80
C GLY A 99 -6.23 -18.79 6.23
N GLN A 100 -7.04 -18.40 7.22
CA GLN A 100 -6.66 -18.34 8.64
C GLN A 100 -5.50 -17.37 8.96
N ALA A 101 -5.21 -16.40 8.08
CA ALA A 101 -4.27 -15.33 8.36
C ALA A 101 -4.92 -14.23 9.23
N ASP A 102 -4.18 -13.65 10.17
CA ASP A 102 -4.69 -12.49 10.90
C ASP A 102 -4.72 -11.25 9.99
N TRP A 103 -5.78 -10.45 10.16
CA TRP A 103 -6.05 -9.25 9.40
C TRP A 103 -5.87 -8.00 10.27
N TYR A 104 -6.03 -6.81 9.70
CA TYR A 104 -5.81 -5.54 10.40
C TYR A 104 -6.96 -4.59 10.11
N GLU A 105 -7.59 -4.08 11.16
CA GLU A 105 -8.73 -3.15 11.14
C GLU A 105 -8.23 -1.72 11.33
N HIS A 106 -8.73 -0.76 10.56
CA HIS A 106 -8.36 0.65 10.73
C HIS A 106 -8.71 1.16 12.14
N GLU A 107 -7.81 1.91 12.80
CA GLU A 107 -7.93 2.27 14.23
C GLU A 107 -9.22 3.05 14.55
N ALA A 108 -9.66 3.90 13.62
CA ALA A 108 -10.94 4.61 13.67
C ALA A 108 -12.09 3.74 13.11
N ALA A 109 -12.23 2.49 13.57
CA ALA A 109 -13.12 1.48 12.98
C ALA A 109 -14.61 1.89 12.90
N LYS A 110 -15.05 2.82 13.77
CA LYS A 110 -16.42 3.35 13.79
C LYS A 110 -16.70 4.34 12.66
N GLU A 111 -15.68 5.10 12.27
CA GLU A 111 -15.75 6.15 11.24
C GLU A 111 -15.18 5.66 9.89
N ASN A 112 -14.28 4.69 9.92
CA ASN A 112 -13.54 4.17 8.78
C ASN A 112 -13.37 2.64 8.91
N ARG A 113 -14.09 1.90 8.08
CA ARG A 113 -14.14 0.43 8.11
C ARG A 113 -13.16 -0.24 7.15
N SER A 114 -12.13 0.49 6.70
CA SER A 114 -11.06 -0.07 5.86
C SER A 114 -10.31 -1.18 6.60
N TYR A 115 -9.83 -2.18 5.86
CA TYR A 115 -9.08 -3.30 6.43
C TYR A 115 -7.98 -3.82 5.51
N ILE A 116 -7.02 -4.52 6.11
CA ILE A 116 -5.88 -5.16 5.43
C ILE A 116 -5.91 -6.66 5.73
N TYR A 117 -5.91 -7.51 4.70
CA TYR A 117 -5.95 -8.97 4.87
C TYR A 117 -5.10 -9.69 3.82
N PHE A 118 -4.80 -10.97 4.06
CA PHE A 118 -4.09 -11.81 3.10
C PHE A 118 -5.07 -12.72 2.38
N ASN A 119 -5.23 -12.54 1.07
CA ASN A 119 -6.03 -13.41 0.25
C ASN A 119 -5.21 -14.64 -0.14
N GLN A 120 -5.54 -15.81 0.42
CA GLN A 120 -4.88 -17.08 0.13
C GLN A 120 -5.05 -17.51 -1.33
N GLY A 121 -6.19 -17.20 -1.95
CA GLY A 121 -6.53 -17.62 -3.31
C GLY A 121 -5.61 -17.00 -4.37
N ASP A 122 -5.29 -15.69 -4.25
CA ASP A 122 -4.38 -14.99 -5.16
C ASP A 122 -2.98 -14.69 -4.58
N ARG A 123 -2.76 -15.11 -3.32
CA ARG A 123 -1.55 -14.92 -2.50
C ARG A 123 -1.06 -13.48 -2.40
N ASN A 124 -1.98 -12.52 -2.43
CA ASN A 124 -1.68 -11.12 -2.21
C ASN A 124 -2.19 -10.65 -0.85
N TRP A 125 -1.50 -9.68 -0.26
CA TRP A 125 -2.10 -8.77 0.70
C TRP A 125 -2.99 -7.77 -0.04
N TRP A 126 -4.14 -7.47 0.54
CA TRP A 126 -5.12 -6.51 0.03
C TRP A 126 -5.34 -5.40 1.06
N ILE A 127 -5.63 -4.19 0.58
CA ILE A 127 -6.19 -3.09 1.37
C ILE A 127 -7.53 -2.75 0.74
N ASP A 128 -8.60 -2.98 1.49
CA ASP A 128 -9.97 -2.72 1.08
C ASP A 128 -10.48 -1.47 1.80
N GLY A 129 -11.34 -0.70 1.11
CA GLY A 129 -11.85 0.59 1.59
C GLY A 129 -12.97 0.46 2.63
N PRO A 130 -13.55 1.58 3.08
CA PRO A 130 -14.68 1.60 4.03
C PRO A 130 -15.96 0.95 3.48
N ASP A 131 -16.01 0.76 2.16
CA ASP A 131 -17.05 0.11 1.36
C ASP A 131 -16.79 -1.40 1.14
N GLY A 132 -15.67 -1.94 1.63
CA GLY A 132 -15.27 -3.33 1.43
C GLY A 132 -14.70 -3.63 0.04
N MET A 133 -14.43 -2.60 -0.77
CA MET A 133 -13.92 -2.77 -2.13
C MET A 133 -12.39 -2.68 -2.16
N GLY A 134 -11.75 -3.58 -2.90
CA GLY A 134 -10.29 -3.61 -3.02
C GLY A 134 -9.70 -2.35 -3.66
N VAL A 135 -8.86 -1.64 -2.90
CA VAL A 135 -8.19 -0.41 -3.33
C VAL A 135 -6.77 -0.71 -3.81
N TYR A 136 -6.02 -1.48 -3.02
CA TYR A 136 -4.64 -1.88 -3.31
C TYR A 136 -4.45 -3.38 -3.10
N LYS A 137 -3.51 -3.98 -3.85
CA LYS A 137 -2.94 -5.29 -3.49
C LYS A 137 -1.45 -5.42 -3.73
N ARG A 138 -0.81 -6.40 -3.09
CA ARG A 138 0.61 -6.70 -3.20
C ARG A 138 0.90 -8.19 -2.97
N GLY A 139 1.67 -8.82 -3.83
CA GLY A 139 2.20 -10.17 -3.59
C GLY A 139 3.14 -10.22 -2.40
N GLY A 140 3.16 -11.34 -1.67
CA GLY A 140 4.08 -11.52 -0.55
C GLY A 140 3.84 -12.80 0.25
N SER A 141 4.55 -12.93 1.37
CA SER A 141 4.28 -13.95 2.38
C SER A 141 3.10 -13.55 3.28
N PRO A 142 2.27 -14.50 3.77
CA PRO A 142 1.28 -14.25 4.82
C PRO A 142 1.87 -13.75 6.16
N HIS A 143 3.19 -13.60 6.27
CA HIS A 143 3.87 -13.06 7.46
C HIS A 143 4.49 -11.67 7.24
N GLU A 144 4.34 -11.09 6.03
CA GLU A 144 4.98 -9.83 5.66
C GLU A 144 3.94 -8.84 5.12
N PRO A 145 3.01 -8.33 5.96
CA PRO A 145 1.88 -7.51 5.50
C PRO A 145 2.29 -6.11 5.03
N ALA A 146 3.36 -5.54 5.59
CA ALA A 146 3.76 -4.17 5.32
C ALA A 146 4.65 -3.97 4.08
N ASN A 147 5.53 -4.93 3.79
CA ASN A 147 6.71 -4.68 2.95
C ASN A 147 6.46 -4.91 1.45
N GLY A 148 6.64 -3.87 0.64
CA GLY A 148 6.85 -3.98 -0.82
C GLY A 148 5.91 -3.12 -1.68
N LYS A 149 5.92 -3.36 -3.00
CA LYS A 149 5.26 -2.49 -3.99
C LYS A 149 3.78 -2.81 -4.16
N TRP A 150 2.92 -2.02 -3.53
CA TRP A 150 1.47 -2.05 -3.72
C TRP A 150 1.06 -1.64 -5.14
N VAL A 151 -0.03 -2.22 -5.64
CA VAL A 151 -0.63 -2.00 -6.96
C VAL A 151 -2.07 -1.54 -6.79
N VAL A 152 -2.46 -0.47 -7.49
CA VAL A 152 -3.81 0.09 -7.46
C VAL A 152 -4.81 -0.77 -8.25
N LEU A 153 -5.96 -1.04 -7.66
CA LEU A 153 -7.03 -1.83 -8.28
C LEU A 153 -8.15 -0.97 -8.86
N ASN A 154 -8.71 -0.05 -8.08
CA ASN A 154 -9.87 0.77 -8.45
C ASN A 154 -9.46 2.08 -9.16
N ASP A 155 -10.20 2.49 -10.20
CA ASP A 155 -10.02 3.77 -10.88
C ASP A 155 -10.17 4.98 -9.96
N ALA A 156 -11.01 4.88 -8.91
CA ALA A 156 -11.11 5.89 -7.85
C ALA A 156 -9.78 6.18 -7.14
N ALA A 157 -8.88 5.20 -7.09
CA ALA A 157 -7.53 5.33 -6.55
C ALA A 157 -6.45 5.58 -7.64
N ARG A 158 -6.79 5.44 -8.93
CA ARG A 158 -5.92 5.82 -10.08
C ARG A 158 -6.00 7.31 -10.41
N GLY A 159 -7.14 7.95 -10.12
CA GLY A 159 -7.32 9.40 -10.28
C GLY A 159 -6.59 10.26 -9.24
N LEU A 160 -6.01 9.64 -8.21
CA LEU A 160 -5.30 10.31 -7.12
C LEU A 160 -3.78 10.20 -7.33
N PRO A 161 -3.00 11.24 -6.99
CA PRO A 161 -1.57 11.30 -7.29
C PRO A 161 -0.87 10.08 -6.70
N GLN A 162 -0.22 9.31 -7.58
CA GLN A 162 0.55 8.17 -7.15
C GLN A 162 1.78 8.66 -6.38
N PRO A 163 2.03 8.12 -5.18
CA PRO A 163 3.21 8.47 -4.40
C PRO A 163 4.49 8.00 -5.11
N GLU A 164 5.47 8.90 -5.15
CA GLU A 164 6.76 8.81 -5.87
C GLU A 164 7.80 7.83 -5.26
#